data_AF-A0A926H551-F1
#
_entry.id   AF-A0A926H551-F1
#
_cell.length_a   1.000
_cell.length_b   1.000
_cell.length_c   1.000
_cell.angle_alpha   90.00
_cell.angle_beta   90.00
_cell.angle_gamma   90.00
#
_symmetry.space_group_name_H-M   'P 1'
#
loop_
_entity.id
_entity.type
_entity.pdbx_description
1 polymer ?
#
loop_
_entity_poly.entity_id
_entity_poly.type
_entity_poly.pdbx_seq_one_letter_code
_entity_poly.pdbx_strand_id
1 'polypeptide(L)' 'MKVLIIEDEYPAAERLEKLIRKLDARVEIVGVLESVGAAKRWFAENRPVDLIF' A
#
# COMPACT_ATOMS: atom_id res chain seq x y z
N MET A 1 4.13 -7.78 -8.45
CA MET A 1 2.77 -7.25 -8.25
C MET A 1 2.91 -5.97 -7.44
N LYS A 2 2.31 -4.87 -7.91
CA LYS A 2 2.32 -3.56 -7.25
C LYS A 2 1.13 -3.44 -6.31
N VAL A 3 1.40 -3.14 -5.05
CA VAL A 3 0.41 -3.04 -3.99
C VAL A 3 0.47 -1.66 -3.36
N LEU A 4 -0.70 -1.06 -3.16
CA LEU A 4 -0.85 0.15 -2.34
C LEU A 4 -1.56 -0.22 -1.04
N ILE A 5 -1.07 0.27 0.09
CA ILE A 5 -1.72 0.09 1.39
C ILE A 5 -2.39 1.42 1.77
N ILE A 6 -3.65 1.40 2.17
CA ILE A 6 -4.39 2.54 2.71
C ILE A 6 -4.80 2.20 4.15
N GLU A 7 -4.08 2.75 5.13
CA GLU A 7 -4.23 2.42 6.55
C GLU A 7 -3.88 3.65 7.39
N ASP A 8 -4.76 4.05 8.31
CA ASP A 8 -4.58 5.24 9.16
C ASP A 8 -3.70 4.95 10.39
N GLU A 9 -3.63 3.68 10.81
CA GLU A 9 -2.76 3.23 11.89
C GLU A 9 -1.39 2.71 11.39
N TYR A 10 -0.33 3.48 11.62
CA TYR A 10 1.05 3.09 11.25
C TYR A 10 1.45 1.67 11.72
N PRO A 11 1.17 1.23 12.97
CA PRO A 11 1.54 -0.12 13.41
C PRO A 11 0.83 -1.23 12.63
N ALA A 12 -0.42 -0.99 12.20
CA ALA A 12 -1.17 -1.95 11.38
C ALA A 12 -0.57 -2.05 9.98
N ALA A 13 -0.26 -0.91 9.36
CA ALA A 13 0.38 -0.85 8.04
C ALA A 13 1.74 -1.56 8.03
N GLU A 14 2.58 -1.29 9.05
CA GLU A 14 3.90 -1.91 9.18
C GLU A 14 3.79 -3.44 9.38
N ARG A 15 2.81 -3.88 10.17
CA ARG A 15 2.53 -5.31 10.34
C ARG A 15 2.09 -5.94 9.02
N LEU A 16 1.20 -5.30 8.28
CA LEU A 16 0.71 -5.79 6.99
C LEU A 16 1.86 -5.90 5.97
N GLU A 17 2.71 -4.88 5.88
CA GLU A 17 3.89 -4.90 5.03
C GLU A 17 4.82 -6.09 5.36
N LYS A 18 5.09 -6.33 6.65
CA LYS A 18 5.88 -7.48 7.10
C LYS A 18 5.23 -8.82 6.71
N LEU A 19 3.91 -8.94 6.79
CA LEU A 19 3.19 -10.16 6.41
C LEU A 19 3.21 -10.39 4.91
N ILE A 20 2.99 -9.35 4.09
CA ILE A 20 3.05 -9.42 2.63
C ILE A 20 4.45 -9.88 2.18
N ARG A 21 5.51 -9.26 2.72
CA ARG A 21 6.89 -9.61 2.37
C ARG A 21 7.27 -11.03 2.79
N LYS A 22 6.70 -11.54 3.88
CA LYS A 22 6.88 -12.95 4.30
C LYS A 22 6.19 -13.92 3.36
N LEU A 23 5.05 -13.53 2.79
CA LEU A 23 4.28 -14.37 1.87
C LEU A 23 4.93 -14.42 0.47
N ASP A 24 5.27 -13.27 -0.09
CA ASP A 24 5.97 -13.17 -1.37
C ASP A 24 6.83 -11.90 -1.41
N ALA A 25 8.15 -12.09 -1.36
CA ALA A 25 9.13 -11.01 -1.39
C ALA A 25 9.19 -10.25 -2.73
N ARG A 26 8.52 -10.74 -3.78
CA ARG A 26 8.43 -10.08 -5.10
C ARG A 26 7.28 -9.07 -5.17
N VAL A 27 6.46 -8.96 -4.12
CA VAL A 27 5.44 -7.93 -4.02
C VAL A 27 6.11 -6.59 -3.76
N GLU A 28 5.81 -5.62 -4.61
CA GLU A 28 6.31 -4.25 -4.52
C GLU A 28 5.23 -3.40 -3.84
N ILE A 29 5.47 -2.98 -2.61
CA ILE A 29 4.61 -2.01 -1.92
C ILE A 29 5.01 -0.63 -2.41
N VAL A 30 4.16 -0.01 -3.23
CA VAL A 30 4.45 1.27 -3.90
C VAL A 30 4.11 2.48 -3.03
N GLY A 31 3.40 2.26 -1.91
CA GLY A 31 3.09 3.31 -0.94
C GLY A 31 2.20 2.81 0.19
N VAL A 32 2.25 3.55 1.30
CA VAL A 32 1.34 3.44 2.44
C VAL A 32 0.70 4.81 2.65
N LEU A 33 -0.63 4.88 2.63
CA LEU A 33 -1.38 6.13 2.67
C LEU A 33 -2.34 6.12 3.86
N GLU A 34 -2.39 7.24 4.60
CA GLU A 34 -3.19 7.35 5.84
C GLU A 34 -4.68 7.61 5.62
N SER A 35 -5.11 7.85 4.38
CA SER A 35 -6.50 8.22 4.11
C SER A 35 -6.90 8.04 2.65
N VAL A 36 -8.21 7.95 2.42
CA VAL A 36 -8.81 8.02 1.09
C VAL A 36 -8.45 9.33 0.36
N GLY A 37 -8.34 10.44 1.10
CA GLY A 37 -7.92 11.72 0.54
C GLY A 37 -6.50 11.69 -0.01
N ALA A 38 -5.57 11.04 0.70
CA ALA A 38 -4.21 10.80 0.23
C ALA A 38 -4.20 9.86 -0.99
N ALA A 39 -5.02 8.80 -0.98
CA ALA A 39 -5.17 7.88 -2.11
C ALA A 39 -5.64 8.59 -3.38
N LYS A 40 -6.64 9.47 -3.28
CA LYS A 40 -7.11 10.26 -4.43
C LYS A 40 -6.00 11.11 -5.05
N ARG A 41 -5.18 11.77 -4.23
CA ARG A 41 -4.04 12.57 -4.72
C ARG A 41 -2.99 11.68 -5.35
N TRP A 42 -2.67 10.55 -4.71
CA TRP A 42 -1.69 9.59 -5.21
C TRP A 42 -2.08 9.05 -6.60
N PHE A 43 -3.34 8.64 -6.79
CA PHE A 43 -3.83 8.13 -8.08
C PHE A 43 -3.94 9.19 -9.18
N ALA A 44 -3.94 10.49 -8.85
CA ALA A 44 -3.89 11.54 -9.86
C ALA A 44 -2.51 11.64 -10.54
N GLU A 45 -1.45 11.22 -9.85
CA GLU A 45 -0.06 11.38 -10.27
C GLU A 45 0.64 10.05 -10.59
N ASN A 46 0.10 8.93 -10.12
CA ASN A 46 0.72 7.61 -10.20
C ASN A 46 -0.08 6.64 -11.08
N ARG A 47 0.61 5.57 -11.51
CA ARG A 47 -0.03 4.51 -12.31
C ARG A 47 -0.95 3.64 -11.46
N PRO A 48 -1.96 2.99 -12.08
CA PRO A 48 -2.77 1.97 -11.41
C PRO A 48 -1.90 0.87 -10.78
N VAL A 49 -2.36 0.35 -9.65
CA VAL A 49 -1.76 -0.78 -8.93
C VAL A 49 -2.56 -2.05 -9.19
N ASP A 50 -1.97 -3.21 -8.89
CA ASP A 50 -2.62 -4.50 -9.11
C ASP A 50 -3.60 -4.85 -7.97
N LEU A 51 -3.32 -4.37 -6.75
CA LEU A 51 -4.09 -4.64 -5.55
C LEU A 51 -3.97 -3.49 -4.54
N ILE A 52 -5.07 -3.22 -3.82
CA ILE A 52 -5.14 -2.25 -2.73
C ILE A 52 -5.54 -3.01 -1.47
N PHE A 53 -4.82 -2.78 -0.38
CA PHE A 53 -5.23 -3.16 0.98
C PHE A 53 -5.73 -1.93 1.72
#